data_AF-A0A3M1JRM4-F1
#
_entry.id   AF-A0A3M1JRM4-F1
#
_cell.length_a   1.000
_cell.length_b   1.000
_cell.length_c   1.000
_cell.angle_alpha   90.00
_cell.angle_beta   90.00
_cell.angle_gamma   90.00
#
_symmetry.space_group_name_H-M   'P 1'
#
loop_
_entity.id
_entity.type
_entity.pdbx_description
1 polymer ?
#
loop_
_entity_poly.entity_id
_entity_poly.type
_entity_poly.pdbx_seq_one_letter_code
_entity_poly.pdbx_strand_id
1 'polypeptide(L)'
;GFGTIVTGTVIAGRCTVGQELEAVPGSLRGKVRKLQTHGQDVRTVERGDRAALNLSNVDVHSLFRGSQIASPGWLQETTRLLAVYQPLPDTDLPKPRQRIRLHIGTLEVLGRIQVAGESRPGQFRSIIDLEKPVPLLFDDHLVVRTYSPVYTIGGGFILDPHPEGKRSRLKQMALEIPVPRRERLAYLVKLRGRRPQTALQWSRAFGIPQETLTVWVQEHSDLDLREEDVISRPALRQDRERVLAALADFHRRFPHRRAVPRERLKTTLGWTESWFALVVASLAADGVIRETEQGLALPEHNATLRRGDRDLVANLEGFWLAEPFRIASVKETAAALGQKEEHLWEFVHWLKEEGKLVRISEQYWVHRQTLDTMRTRLETFFRTEPSLSVAELKSMFGITRKTGIPLLEYFDFCHWTRREGNTRTAGEALSDHE
;
A
#
# COMPACT_ATOMS: atom_id res chain seq x y z
N GLY A 1 -23.49 -36.45 17.94
CA GLY A 1 -24.69 -35.61 18.12
C GLY A 1 -24.42 -34.18 18.56
N PHE A 2 -23.22 -33.82 19.06
CA PHE A 2 -22.96 -32.49 19.65
C PHE A 2 -22.39 -31.44 18.68
N GLY A 3 -22.08 -31.82 17.43
CA GLY A 3 -21.37 -31.00 16.46
C GLY A 3 -19.90 -31.43 16.31
N THR A 4 -19.08 -30.54 15.75
CA THR A 4 -17.66 -30.77 15.49
C THR A 4 -16.86 -30.57 16.78
N ILE A 5 -16.19 -31.63 17.23
CA ILE A 5 -15.31 -31.60 18.41
C ILE A 5 -13.87 -31.73 17.93
N VAL A 6 -13.05 -30.72 18.24
CA VAL A 6 -11.60 -30.74 18.00
C VAL A 6 -10.87 -30.92 19.32
N THR A 7 -9.81 -31.73 19.32
CA THR A 7 -8.99 -31.96 20.52
C THR A 7 -7.55 -31.57 20.23
N GLY A 8 -6.89 -30.92 21.20
CA GLY A 8 -5.52 -30.45 21.03
C GLY A 8 -4.91 -29.91 22.31
N THR A 9 -3.61 -29.65 22.27
CA THR A 9 -2.89 -28.97 23.35
C THR A 9 -3.02 -27.47 23.18
N VAL A 10 -3.32 -26.76 24.25
CA VAL A 10 -3.36 -25.29 24.27
C VAL A 10 -1.94 -24.77 24.39
N ILE A 11 -1.40 -24.25 23.28
CA ILE A 11 0.00 -23.80 23.18
C ILE A 11 0.17 -22.39 23.80
N ALA A 12 -0.83 -21.53 23.65
CA ALA A 12 -0.81 -20.16 24.14
C ALA A 12 -2.22 -19.61 24.39
N GLY A 13 -2.29 -18.56 25.21
CA GLY A 13 -3.52 -17.82 25.49
C GLY A 13 -4.51 -18.55 26.39
N ARG A 14 -5.74 -18.04 26.38
CA ARG A 14 -6.89 -18.58 27.09
C ARG A 14 -8.10 -18.56 26.16
N CYS A 15 -8.97 -19.55 26.27
CA CYS A 15 -10.24 -19.60 25.56
C CYS A 15 -11.39 -19.80 26.54
N THR A 16 -12.50 -19.09 26.34
CA THR A 16 -13.72 -19.20 27.14
C THR A 16 -14.88 -19.72 26.27
N VAL A 17 -15.83 -20.43 26.88
CA VAL A 17 -17.09 -20.79 26.20
C VAL A 17 -17.76 -19.52 25.66
N GLY A 18 -18.24 -19.60 24.42
CA GLY A 18 -18.86 -18.48 23.71
C GLY A 18 -17.89 -17.63 22.89
N GLN A 19 -16.57 -17.84 23.00
CA GLN A 19 -15.59 -17.14 22.17
C GLN A 19 -15.66 -17.60 20.71
N GLU A 20 -15.46 -16.68 19.77
CA GLU A 20 -15.25 -17.00 18.36
C GLU A 20 -13.78 -17.36 18.11
N LEU A 21 -13.55 -18.44 17.38
CA LEU A 21 -12.24 -18.93 16.99
C LEU A 21 -12.22 -19.20 15.48
N GLU A 22 -11.01 -19.27 14.94
CA GLU A 22 -10.74 -19.58 13.54
C GLU A 22 -9.86 -20.84 13.47
N ALA A 23 -10.24 -21.78 12.61
CA ALA A 23 -9.42 -22.90 12.20
C ALA A 23 -8.60 -22.53 10.96
N VAL A 24 -7.29 -22.76 11.02
CA VAL A 24 -6.33 -22.47 9.94
C VAL A 24 -5.53 -23.74 9.64
N PRO A 25 -5.27 -24.11 8.37
CA PRO A 25 -5.65 -23.45 7.11
C PRO A 25 -7.15 -23.35 6.82
N GLY A 26 -7.55 -22.44 5.93
CA GLY A 26 -8.93 -22.34 5.40
C GLY A 26 -9.86 -21.32 6.07
N SER A 27 -9.38 -20.60 7.09
CA SER A 27 -10.08 -19.48 7.73
C SER A 27 -11.52 -19.75 8.15
N LEU A 28 -11.77 -20.95 8.68
CA LEU A 28 -13.11 -21.40 9.09
C LEU A 28 -13.42 -20.87 10.49
N ARG A 29 -14.43 -20.00 10.60
CA ARG A 29 -14.81 -19.40 11.89
C ARG A 29 -15.91 -20.19 12.58
N GLY A 30 -15.76 -20.36 13.88
CA GLY A 30 -16.73 -21.05 14.71
C GLY A 30 -16.76 -20.55 16.14
N LYS A 31 -17.93 -20.62 16.77
CA LYS A 31 -18.13 -20.25 18.17
C LYS A 31 -17.96 -21.47 19.07
N VAL A 32 -17.26 -21.30 20.18
CA VAL A 32 -17.07 -22.35 21.18
C VAL A 32 -18.38 -22.57 21.93
N ARG A 33 -19.04 -23.72 21.73
CA ARG A 33 -20.25 -24.09 22.46
C ARG A 33 -19.94 -24.71 23.81
N LYS A 34 -18.86 -25.48 23.87
CA LYS A 34 -18.49 -26.26 25.06
C LYS A 34 -16.98 -26.51 25.05
N LEU A 35 -16.39 -26.51 26.25
CA LEU A 35 -14.99 -26.87 26.48
C LEU A 35 -14.91 -28.05 27.43
N GLN A 36 -13.97 -28.95 27.20
CA GLN A 36 -13.64 -30.02 28.13
C GLN A 36 -12.13 -30.16 28.30
N THR A 37 -11.68 -30.52 29.50
CA THR A 37 -10.31 -30.97 29.78
C THR A 37 -10.40 -32.28 30.58
N HIS A 38 -9.59 -33.28 30.23
CA HIS A 38 -9.62 -34.60 30.88
C HIS A 38 -11.02 -35.22 31.05
N GLY A 39 -11.92 -34.98 30.08
CA GLY A 39 -13.30 -35.49 30.09
C GLY A 39 -14.30 -34.70 30.94
N GLN A 40 -13.88 -33.63 31.62
CA GLN A 40 -14.74 -32.77 32.44
C GLN A 40 -15.06 -31.46 31.73
N ASP A 41 -16.29 -30.97 31.91
CA ASP A 41 -16.77 -29.71 31.37
C ASP A 41 -16.14 -28.53 32.10
N VAL A 42 -15.57 -27.60 31.36
CA VAL A 42 -14.95 -26.38 31.90
C VAL A 42 -15.47 -25.14 31.19
N ARG A 43 -15.40 -23.98 31.87
CA ARG A 43 -15.76 -22.69 31.27
C ARG A 43 -14.61 -22.08 30.47
N THR A 44 -13.38 -22.42 30.83
CA THR A 44 -12.16 -21.83 30.30
C THR A 44 -11.07 -22.90 30.18
N VAL A 45 -10.21 -22.76 29.17
CA VAL A 45 -8.97 -23.53 29.02
C VAL A 45 -7.81 -22.58 28.79
N GLU A 46 -6.62 -22.94 29.25
CA GLU A 46 -5.43 -22.12 29.16
C GLU A 46 -4.18 -22.91 28.79
N ARG A 47 -3.07 -22.20 28.58
CA ARG A 47 -1.80 -22.80 28.15
C ARG A 47 -1.41 -23.99 29.04
N GLY A 48 -1.12 -25.12 28.40
CA GLY A 48 -0.77 -26.38 29.07
C GLY A 48 -1.88 -27.41 29.08
N ASP A 49 -3.14 -26.97 28.94
CA ASP A 49 -4.28 -27.89 28.91
C ASP A 49 -4.31 -28.75 27.64
N ARG A 50 -4.83 -29.97 27.78
CA ARG A 50 -5.33 -30.76 26.65
C ARG A 50 -6.84 -30.56 26.55
N ALA A 51 -7.25 -29.67 25.66
CA ALA A 51 -8.63 -29.22 25.54
C ALA A 51 -9.38 -29.95 24.42
N ALA A 52 -10.67 -30.18 24.63
CA ALA A 52 -11.65 -30.50 23.61
C ALA A 52 -12.59 -29.31 23.43
N LEU A 53 -12.72 -28.82 22.20
CA LEU A 53 -13.54 -27.67 21.85
C LEU A 53 -14.67 -28.15 20.95
N ASN A 54 -15.92 -27.89 21.35
CA ASN A 54 -17.08 -28.03 20.48
C ASN A 54 -17.28 -26.74 19.70
N LEU A 55 -17.04 -26.77 18.39
CA LEU A 55 -17.13 -25.61 17.50
C LEU A 55 -18.44 -25.64 16.69
N SER A 56 -19.16 -24.52 16.70
CA SER A 56 -20.31 -24.32 15.81
C SER A 56 -19.86 -23.88 14.41
N ASN A 57 -20.66 -24.19 13.39
CA ASN A 57 -20.47 -23.70 12.01
C ASN A 57 -19.15 -24.11 11.34
N VAL A 58 -18.46 -25.10 11.90
CA VAL A 58 -17.26 -25.70 11.31
C VAL A 58 -17.57 -27.16 11.00
N ASP A 59 -17.45 -27.55 9.73
CA ASP A 59 -17.58 -28.94 9.32
C ASP A 59 -16.33 -29.74 9.70
N VAL A 60 -16.52 -30.93 10.27
CA VAL A 60 -15.43 -31.84 10.66
C VAL A 60 -14.62 -32.29 9.44
N HIS A 61 -15.24 -32.40 8.27
CA HIS A 61 -14.56 -32.81 7.02
C HIS A 61 -13.65 -31.72 6.45
N SER A 62 -13.86 -30.47 6.86
CA SER A 62 -13.01 -29.33 6.48
C SER A 62 -11.79 -29.17 7.40
N LEU A 63 -11.71 -29.97 8.47
CA LEU A 63 -10.58 -29.98 9.41
C LEU A 63 -9.72 -31.21 9.18
N PHE A 64 -8.42 -31.08 9.45
CA PHE A 64 -7.48 -32.18 9.38
C PHE A 64 -6.46 -32.09 10.50
N ARG A 65 -5.77 -33.21 10.76
CA ARG A 65 -4.70 -33.21 11.76
C ARG A 65 -3.60 -32.22 11.33
N GLY A 66 -3.30 -31.27 12.22
CA GLY A 66 -2.40 -30.16 11.93
C GLY A 66 -3.11 -28.83 11.70
N SER A 67 -4.45 -28.81 11.57
CA SER A 67 -5.22 -27.58 11.70
C SER A 67 -4.99 -26.96 13.08
N GLN A 68 -4.71 -25.67 13.11
CA GLN A 68 -4.55 -24.89 14.32
C GLN A 68 -5.81 -24.06 14.58
N ILE A 69 -6.20 -23.94 15.85
CA ILE A 69 -7.34 -23.13 16.28
C ILE A 69 -6.81 -21.91 17.01
N ALA A 70 -7.15 -20.72 16.55
CA ALA A 70 -6.68 -19.46 17.12
C ALA A 70 -7.78 -18.39 17.14
N SER A 71 -7.49 -17.25 17.75
CA SER A 71 -8.37 -16.08 17.60
C SER A 71 -8.41 -15.65 16.13
N PRO A 72 -9.54 -15.12 15.63
CA PRO A 72 -9.66 -14.71 14.23
C PRO A 72 -8.55 -13.74 13.79
N GLY A 73 -7.91 -14.03 12.66
CA GLY A 73 -6.80 -13.25 12.10
C GLY A 73 -5.49 -13.30 12.89
N TRP A 74 -5.34 -14.22 13.85
CA TRP A 74 -4.11 -14.39 14.62
C TRP A 74 -3.03 -15.15 13.84
N LEU A 75 -3.42 -16.21 13.13
CA LEU A 75 -2.51 -17.04 12.33
C LEU A 75 -2.68 -16.73 10.84
N GLN A 76 -1.57 -16.80 10.11
CA GLN A 76 -1.56 -16.68 8.65
C GLN A 76 -0.96 -17.94 8.06
N GLU A 77 -1.63 -18.51 7.06
CA GLU A 77 -1.09 -19.64 6.32
C GLU A 77 -0.01 -19.22 5.32
N THR A 78 0.94 -20.11 5.05
CA THR A 78 2.02 -19.88 4.09
C THR A 78 2.33 -21.15 3.31
N THR A 79 2.87 -20.98 2.11
CA THR A 79 3.43 -22.07 1.29
C THR A 79 4.94 -21.93 1.10
N ARG A 80 5.57 -20.91 1.70
CA ARG A 80 7.01 -20.70 1.62
C ARG A 80 7.54 -20.13 2.91
N LEU A 81 8.68 -20.62 3.36
CA LEU A 81 9.33 -20.13 4.57
C LEU A 81 10.85 -20.08 4.39
N LEU A 82 11.50 -19.28 5.23
CA LEU A 82 12.93 -19.33 5.49
C LEU A 82 13.17 -20.02 6.82
N ALA A 83 14.15 -20.91 6.88
CA ALA A 83 14.45 -21.67 8.08
C ALA A 83 15.95 -21.87 8.29
N VAL A 84 16.33 -22.08 9.55
CA VAL A 84 17.55 -22.81 9.89
C VAL A 84 17.30 -24.28 9.64
N TYR A 85 18.24 -24.92 8.97
CA TYR A 85 18.32 -26.36 8.81
C TYR A 85 19.62 -26.85 9.45
N GLN A 86 19.47 -27.79 10.39
CA GLN A 86 20.57 -28.45 11.08
C GLN A 86 20.50 -29.94 10.72
N PRO A 87 21.41 -30.44 9.85
CA PRO A 87 21.47 -31.85 9.51
C PRO A 87 21.87 -32.69 10.72
N LEU A 88 21.50 -33.97 10.71
CA LEU A 88 22.07 -34.95 11.64
C LEU A 88 23.55 -35.22 11.29
N PRO A 89 24.36 -35.73 12.24
CA PRO A 89 25.68 -36.24 11.92
C PRO A 89 25.63 -37.24 10.76
N ASP A 90 26.67 -37.25 9.93
CA ASP A 90 26.85 -38.18 8.81
C ASP A 90 25.71 -38.17 7.77
N THR A 91 24.95 -37.08 7.69
CA THR A 91 23.89 -36.89 6.69
C THR A 91 24.28 -35.86 5.65
N ASP A 92 24.23 -36.24 4.37
CA ASP A 92 24.45 -35.32 3.26
C ASP A 92 23.40 -34.21 3.22
N LEU A 93 23.83 -33.02 2.79
CA LEU A 93 22.91 -31.92 2.56
C LEU A 93 21.91 -32.28 1.44
N PRO A 94 20.62 -31.91 1.59
CA PRO A 94 19.65 -32.12 0.54
C PRO A 94 20.04 -31.45 -0.78
N LYS A 95 19.84 -32.15 -1.89
CA LYS A 95 20.00 -31.58 -3.23
C LYS A 95 19.07 -30.37 -3.40
N PRO A 96 19.41 -29.37 -4.23
CA PRO A 96 18.53 -28.23 -4.47
C PRO A 96 17.13 -28.67 -4.92
N ARG A 97 16.11 -28.17 -4.22
CA ARG A 97 14.69 -28.49 -4.45
C ARG A 97 14.34 -29.96 -4.23
N GLN A 98 15.16 -30.71 -3.50
CA GLN A 98 14.85 -32.07 -3.08
C GLN A 98 13.54 -32.09 -2.32
N ARG A 99 12.65 -33.03 -2.70
CA ARG A 99 11.38 -33.24 -2.01
C ARG A 99 11.66 -33.87 -0.65
N ILE A 100 11.08 -33.28 0.37
CA ILE A 100 11.24 -33.67 1.77
C ILE A 100 9.87 -33.79 2.43
N ARG A 101 9.85 -34.52 3.55
CA ARG A 101 8.72 -34.57 4.47
C ARG A 101 9.07 -33.75 5.70
N LEU A 102 8.16 -32.86 6.10
CA LEU A 102 8.30 -31.98 7.24
C LEU A 102 7.29 -32.36 8.30
N HIS A 103 7.75 -32.44 9.55
CA HIS A 103 6.87 -32.47 10.72
C HIS A 103 6.98 -31.14 11.45
N ILE A 104 5.84 -30.47 11.63
CA ILE A 104 5.73 -29.18 12.32
C ILE A 104 4.55 -29.29 13.30
N GLY A 105 4.82 -29.25 14.60
CA GLY A 105 3.80 -29.55 15.60
C GLY A 105 3.16 -30.92 15.37
N THR A 106 1.84 -30.95 15.15
CA THR A 106 1.07 -32.17 14.85
C THR A 106 0.88 -32.44 13.36
N LEU A 107 1.38 -31.54 12.50
CA LEU A 107 1.22 -31.59 11.05
C LEU A 107 2.36 -32.36 10.38
N GLU A 108 1.99 -33.17 9.40
CA GLU A 108 2.91 -33.69 8.38
C GLU A 108 2.60 -33.03 7.03
N VAL A 109 3.62 -32.45 6.39
CA VAL A 109 3.48 -31.80 5.09
C VAL A 109 4.67 -32.12 4.19
N LEU A 110 4.42 -32.28 2.90
CA LEU A 110 5.47 -32.41 1.89
C LEU A 110 5.94 -31.04 1.44
N GLY A 111 7.23 -30.93 1.14
CA GLY A 111 7.82 -29.69 0.66
C GLY A 111 9.08 -29.93 -0.17
N ARG A 112 9.69 -28.84 -0.62
CA ARG A 112 10.96 -28.84 -1.34
C ARG A 112 11.93 -27.91 -0.63
N ILE A 113 13.06 -28.44 -0.21
CA ILE A 113 14.12 -27.68 0.47
C ILE A 113 15.18 -27.21 -0.51
N GLN A 114 15.67 -26.00 -0.31
CA GLN A 114 16.85 -25.50 -0.98
C GLN A 114 17.75 -24.81 0.06
N VAL A 115 18.91 -25.42 0.32
CA VAL A 115 19.95 -24.81 1.15
C VAL A 115 20.49 -23.57 0.44
N ALA A 116 20.50 -22.44 1.15
CA ALA A 116 21.00 -21.16 0.69
C ALA A 116 22.50 -21.00 0.99
N GLY A 117 22.96 -21.52 2.12
CA GLY A 117 24.37 -21.50 2.53
C GLY A 117 24.51 -21.83 4.01
N GLU A 118 25.75 -22.08 4.45
CA GLU A 118 26.08 -22.26 5.86
C GLU A 118 26.11 -20.91 6.57
N SER A 119 25.49 -20.83 7.75
CA SER A 119 25.48 -19.63 8.58
C SER A 119 26.39 -19.72 9.80
N ARG A 120 26.53 -20.93 10.35
CA ARG A 120 27.45 -21.30 11.43
C ARG A 120 27.82 -22.77 11.19
N PRO A 121 28.94 -23.27 11.74
CA PRO A 121 29.31 -24.67 11.62
C PRO A 121 28.14 -25.61 11.93
N GLY A 122 27.70 -26.39 10.95
CA GLY A 122 26.60 -27.34 11.07
C GLY A 122 25.19 -26.72 11.07
N GLN A 123 25.04 -25.42 10.84
CA GLN A 123 23.75 -24.73 10.71
C GLN A 123 23.64 -24.01 9.36
N PHE A 124 22.70 -24.49 8.57
CA PHE A 124 22.44 -23.99 7.22
C PHE A 124 21.19 -23.13 7.19
N ARG A 125 21.16 -22.16 6.27
CA ARG A 125 19.94 -21.41 5.96
C ARG A 125 19.27 -22.05 4.77
N SER A 126 17.95 -22.06 4.76
CA SER A 126 17.18 -22.74 3.73
C SER A 126 15.93 -21.99 3.33
N ILE A 127 15.52 -22.19 2.08
CA ILE A 127 14.20 -21.85 1.58
C ILE A 127 13.44 -23.16 1.47
N ILE A 128 12.24 -23.20 2.03
CA ILE A 128 11.35 -24.36 1.96
C ILE A 128 10.05 -23.93 1.30
N ASP A 129 9.70 -24.56 0.19
CA ASP A 129 8.34 -24.46 -0.38
C ASP A 129 7.51 -25.65 0.11
N LEU A 130 6.30 -25.40 0.60
CA LEU A 130 5.33 -26.40 1.04
C LEU A 130 4.35 -26.71 -0.09
N GLU A 131 3.92 -27.97 -0.19
CA GLU A 131 2.93 -28.38 -1.20
C GLU A 131 1.49 -28.02 -0.81
N LYS A 132 1.27 -27.62 0.46
CA LYS A 132 -0.01 -27.15 0.99
C LYS A 132 0.21 -25.94 1.91
N PRO A 133 -0.77 -25.03 2.04
CA PRO A 133 -0.71 -23.94 3.00
C PRO A 133 -0.66 -24.47 4.44
N VAL A 134 0.15 -23.84 5.28
CA VAL A 134 0.32 -24.19 6.70
C VAL A 134 0.37 -22.94 7.57
N PRO A 135 -0.35 -22.85 8.70
CA PRO A 135 -0.16 -21.78 9.68
C PRO A 135 1.18 -21.95 10.39
N LEU A 136 2.04 -20.94 10.30
CA LEU A 136 3.38 -20.96 10.89
C LEU A 136 3.69 -19.64 11.59
N LEU A 137 4.45 -19.72 12.68
CA LEU A 137 4.99 -18.58 13.40
C LEU A 137 6.52 -18.54 13.29
N PHE A 138 7.11 -17.40 13.67
CA PHE A 138 8.55 -17.36 13.89
C PHE A 138 8.94 -18.34 15.00
N ASP A 139 10.11 -18.96 14.84
CA ASP A 139 10.71 -19.87 15.82
C ASP A 139 9.98 -21.22 16.01
N ASP A 140 8.96 -21.50 15.21
CA ASP A 140 8.36 -22.84 15.13
C ASP A 140 9.42 -23.86 14.72
N HIS A 141 9.49 -24.98 15.45
CA HIS A 141 10.43 -26.05 15.19
C HIS A 141 9.94 -26.99 14.10
N LEU A 142 10.89 -27.50 13.31
CA LEU A 142 10.62 -28.47 12.25
C LEU A 142 11.55 -29.67 12.35
N VAL A 143 11.04 -30.83 11.95
CA VAL A 143 11.83 -32.04 11.69
C VAL A 143 11.81 -32.31 10.20
N VAL A 144 12.99 -32.50 9.61
CA VAL A 144 13.17 -32.78 8.19
C VAL A 144 13.44 -34.26 7.99
N ARG A 145 12.66 -34.88 7.10
CA ARG A 145 12.79 -36.29 6.73
C ARG A 145 12.89 -36.42 5.22
N THR A 146 13.54 -37.49 4.75
CA THR A 146 13.50 -37.89 3.34
C THR A 146 12.08 -38.24 2.91
N TYR A 147 11.81 -38.07 1.61
CA TYR A 147 10.52 -38.45 1.02
C TYR A 147 10.34 -39.97 0.98
N SER A 148 11.35 -40.72 0.54
CA SER A 148 11.39 -42.18 0.51
C SER A 148 12.84 -42.70 0.37
N PRO A 149 13.29 -43.71 1.13
CA PRO A 149 12.63 -44.26 2.33
C PRO A 149 12.55 -43.18 3.42
N VAL A 150 11.62 -43.30 4.37
CA VAL A 150 11.32 -42.21 5.32
C VAL A 150 12.20 -42.27 6.57
N TYR A 151 13.29 -41.52 6.59
CA TYR A 151 14.16 -41.35 7.77
C TYR A 151 14.44 -39.87 8.04
N THR A 152 14.81 -39.56 9.28
CA THR A 152 15.13 -38.19 9.71
C THR A 152 16.50 -37.80 9.17
N ILE A 153 16.60 -36.61 8.58
CA ILE A 153 17.85 -36.06 8.03
C ILE A 153 18.27 -34.77 8.74
N GLY A 154 17.47 -34.27 9.66
CA GLY A 154 17.78 -33.07 10.43
C GLY A 154 16.55 -32.43 11.02
N GLY A 155 16.73 -31.22 11.55
CA GLY A 155 15.67 -30.39 12.06
C GLY A 155 16.02 -28.92 11.94
N GLY A 156 15.33 -28.09 12.71
CA GLY A 156 15.63 -26.66 12.80
C GLY A 156 14.42 -25.86 13.21
N PHE A 157 14.41 -24.59 12.85
CA PHE A 157 13.33 -23.67 13.21
C PHE A 157 13.14 -22.58 12.15
N ILE A 158 11.96 -21.98 12.16
CA ILE A 158 11.52 -21.00 11.17
C ILE A 158 12.08 -19.62 11.49
N LEU A 159 12.70 -19.00 10.48
CA LEU A 159 13.25 -17.65 10.53
C LEU A 159 12.30 -16.61 9.96
N ASP A 160 11.55 -16.94 8.92
CA ASP A 160 10.50 -16.09 8.35
C ASP A 160 9.41 -16.98 7.73
N PRO A 161 8.18 -17.01 8.30
CA PRO A 161 7.08 -17.78 7.76
C PRO A 161 6.47 -17.13 6.50
N HIS A 162 6.68 -15.84 6.25
CA HIS A 162 6.07 -15.13 5.11
C HIS A 162 7.11 -14.30 4.34
N PRO A 163 8.14 -14.93 3.75
CA PRO A 163 9.18 -14.22 3.04
C PRO A 163 8.70 -13.75 1.66
N GLU A 164 8.86 -12.47 1.38
CA GLU A 164 8.50 -11.86 0.09
C GLU A 164 9.69 -11.68 -0.85
N GLY A 165 9.45 -11.86 -2.16
CA GLY A 165 10.41 -11.51 -3.21
C GLY A 165 10.90 -12.69 -4.05
N LYS A 166 11.78 -12.35 -5.02
CA LYS A 166 12.38 -13.34 -5.93
C LYS A 166 13.32 -14.27 -5.17
N ARG A 167 13.42 -15.52 -5.62
CA ARG A 167 14.22 -16.58 -4.97
C ARG A 167 15.69 -16.20 -4.74
N SER A 168 16.33 -15.45 -5.64
CA SER A 168 17.70 -14.95 -5.44
C SER A 168 17.80 -14.04 -4.21
N ARG A 169 16.86 -13.09 -4.07
CA ARG A 169 16.77 -12.22 -2.88
C ARG A 169 16.45 -13.01 -1.63
N LEU A 170 15.58 -14.02 -1.71
CA LEU A 170 15.26 -14.88 -0.58
C LEU A 170 16.47 -15.66 -0.05
N LYS A 171 17.35 -16.14 -0.93
CA LYS A 171 18.60 -16.81 -0.50
C LYS A 171 19.49 -15.87 0.30
N GLN A 172 19.69 -14.67 -0.22
CA GLN A 172 20.48 -13.64 0.45
C GLN A 172 19.83 -13.28 1.80
N MET A 173 18.52 -13.04 1.80
CA MET A 173 17.76 -12.72 3.00
C MET A 173 17.86 -13.82 4.06
N ALA A 174 17.79 -15.09 3.68
CA ALA A 174 17.93 -16.20 4.62
C ALA A 174 19.29 -16.22 5.33
N LEU A 175 20.35 -15.76 4.67
CA LEU A 175 21.70 -15.62 5.23
C LEU A 175 21.82 -14.38 6.13
N GLU A 176 21.14 -13.29 5.77
CA GLU A 176 21.17 -12.00 6.48
C GLU A 176 20.32 -11.98 7.76
N ILE A 177 19.24 -12.79 7.83
CA ILE A 177 18.31 -12.79 8.96
C ILE A 177 19.02 -13.24 10.26
N PRO A 178 19.03 -12.40 11.32
CA PRO A 178 19.56 -12.77 12.63
C PRO A 178 18.78 -13.92 13.28
N VAL A 179 19.51 -14.79 13.99
CA VAL A 179 18.88 -15.82 14.84
C VAL A 179 18.26 -15.21 16.11
N PRO A 180 18.93 -14.33 16.86
CA PRO A 180 18.34 -13.75 18.07
C PRO A 180 17.04 -13.01 17.75
N ARG A 181 15.98 -13.28 18.52
CA ARG A 181 14.61 -12.82 18.20
C ARG A 181 14.50 -11.29 18.12
N ARG A 182 15.16 -10.57 19.03
CA ARG A 182 15.19 -9.09 19.08
C ARG A 182 15.89 -8.48 17.87
N GLU A 183 17.07 -8.99 17.53
CA GLU A 183 17.82 -8.56 16.34
C GLU A 183 17.05 -8.91 15.05
N ARG A 184 16.38 -10.06 15.03
CA ARG A 184 15.53 -10.49 13.92
C ARG A 184 14.38 -9.52 13.68
N LEU A 185 13.68 -9.12 14.75
CA LEU A 185 12.63 -8.10 14.67
C LEU A 185 13.19 -6.82 14.05
N ALA A 186 14.33 -6.33 14.54
CA ALA A 186 14.92 -5.09 14.04
C ALA A 186 15.31 -5.17 12.56
N TYR A 187 15.91 -6.30 12.16
CA TYR A 187 16.23 -6.58 10.77
C TYR A 187 14.97 -6.59 9.88
N LEU A 188 13.91 -7.28 10.31
CA LEU A 188 12.69 -7.41 9.52
C LEU A 188 11.91 -6.10 9.44
N VAL A 189 11.86 -5.30 10.52
CA VAL A 189 11.26 -3.96 10.51
C VAL A 189 12.03 -3.05 9.53
N LYS A 190 13.37 -3.10 9.54
CA LYS A 190 14.18 -2.34 8.58
C LYS A 190 13.93 -2.78 7.13
N LEU A 191 13.86 -4.09 6.90
CA LEU A 191 13.61 -4.68 5.58
C LEU A 191 12.23 -4.31 5.04
N ARG A 192 11.20 -4.38 5.89
CA ARG A 192 9.79 -4.11 5.56
C ARG A 192 9.40 -2.65 5.77
N GLY A 193 10.32 -1.77 6.16
CA GLY A 193 10.03 -0.44 6.72
C GLY A 193 9.17 0.51 5.87
N ARG A 194 9.09 0.32 4.54
CA ARG A 194 8.18 1.10 3.67
C ARG A 194 6.73 0.60 3.67
N ARG A 195 6.45 -0.44 4.46
CA ARG A 195 5.17 -1.06 4.76
C ARG A 195 5.15 -1.39 6.25
N PRO A 196 5.06 -0.36 7.12
CA PRO A 196 5.10 -0.58 8.56
C PRO A 196 4.01 -1.56 8.98
N GLN A 197 4.32 -2.34 10.01
CA GLN A 197 3.40 -3.29 10.62
C GLN A 197 3.20 -2.89 12.08
N THR A 198 1.98 -3.09 12.58
CA THR A 198 1.65 -2.70 13.94
C THR A 198 2.35 -3.59 14.97
N ALA A 199 2.48 -3.11 16.20
CA ALA A 199 2.96 -3.89 17.33
C ALA A 199 2.12 -5.17 17.50
N LEU A 200 0.81 -5.11 17.28
CA LEU A 200 -0.05 -6.28 17.33
C LEU A 200 0.27 -7.29 16.21
N GLN A 201 0.55 -6.83 14.99
CA GLN A 201 0.93 -7.72 13.88
C GLN A 201 2.27 -8.43 14.14
N TRP A 202 3.27 -7.71 14.64
CA TRP A 202 4.55 -8.31 15.02
C TRP A 202 4.42 -9.27 16.21
N SER A 203 3.63 -8.90 17.22
CA SER A 203 3.30 -9.75 18.37
C SER A 203 2.69 -11.07 17.92
N ARG A 204 1.72 -11.02 17.01
CA ARG A 204 1.10 -12.20 16.39
C ARG A 204 2.13 -13.07 15.69
N ALA A 205 2.94 -12.48 14.81
CA ALA A 205 3.90 -13.23 14.01
C ALA A 205 4.98 -13.91 14.88
N PHE A 206 5.46 -13.23 15.93
CA PHE A 206 6.42 -13.79 16.88
C PHE A 206 5.79 -14.68 17.95
N GLY A 207 4.47 -14.76 18.03
CA GLY A 207 3.77 -15.54 19.06
C GLY A 207 4.11 -15.08 20.49
N ILE A 208 4.28 -13.78 20.71
CA ILE A 208 4.58 -13.20 22.04
C ILE A 208 3.53 -12.16 22.43
N PRO A 209 3.31 -11.88 23.73
CA PRO A 209 2.44 -10.79 24.17
C PRO A 209 2.89 -9.45 23.60
N GLN A 210 1.93 -8.56 23.31
CA GLN A 210 2.22 -7.24 22.75
C GLN A 210 3.10 -6.41 23.68
N GLU A 211 2.93 -6.56 25.00
CA GLU A 211 3.73 -5.88 26.03
C GLU A 211 5.21 -6.28 25.92
N THR A 212 5.48 -7.57 25.67
CA THR A 212 6.85 -8.07 25.49
C THR A 212 7.48 -7.49 24.21
N LEU A 213 6.70 -7.42 23.13
CA LEU A 213 7.18 -6.81 21.88
C LEU A 213 7.46 -5.32 22.07
N THR A 214 6.59 -4.58 22.76
CA THR A 214 6.78 -3.16 23.05
C THR A 214 8.08 -2.92 23.81
N VAL A 215 8.39 -3.76 24.81
CA VAL A 215 9.69 -3.71 25.52
C VAL A 215 10.85 -3.93 24.54
N TRP A 216 10.76 -4.92 23.64
CA TRP A 216 11.82 -5.16 22.64
C TRP A 216 12.03 -3.96 21.70
N VAL A 217 10.96 -3.27 21.33
CA VAL A 217 11.03 -2.06 20.49
C VAL A 217 11.67 -0.90 21.26
N GLN A 218 11.25 -0.67 22.51
CA GLN A 218 11.76 0.41 23.36
C GLN A 218 13.23 0.26 23.72
N GLU A 219 13.69 -0.97 23.96
CA GLU A 219 15.09 -1.28 24.30
C GLU A 219 16.03 -1.24 23.08
N HIS A 220 15.49 -1.24 21.85
CA HIS A 220 16.29 -1.27 20.64
C HIS A 220 16.52 0.14 20.07
N SER A 221 17.78 0.56 19.97
CA SER A 221 18.17 1.92 19.52
C SER A 221 17.68 2.29 18.12
N ASP A 222 17.54 1.31 17.23
CA ASP A 222 17.07 1.54 15.86
C ASP A 222 15.54 1.43 15.66
N LEU A 223 14.76 1.01 16.65
CA LEU A 223 13.32 0.79 16.50
C LEU A 223 12.49 1.79 17.28
N ASP A 224 11.41 2.26 16.68
CA ASP A 224 10.49 3.21 17.29
C ASP A 224 9.05 2.71 17.17
N LEU A 225 8.21 3.06 18.14
CA LEU A 225 6.77 2.83 18.09
C LEU A 225 6.07 4.17 17.81
N ARG A 226 5.39 4.27 16.67
CA ARG A 226 4.63 5.46 16.25
C ARG A 226 3.17 5.10 16.15
N GLU A 227 2.39 5.59 17.11
CA GLU A 227 1.01 5.14 17.32
C GLU A 227 1.00 3.61 17.53
N GLU A 228 0.48 2.85 16.57
CA GLU A 228 0.50 1.39 16.59
C GLU A 228 1.66 0.80 15.77
N ASP A 229 2.29 1.56 14.89
CA ASP A 229 3.27 1.07 13.92
C ASP A 229 4.68 0.96 14.50
N VAL A 230 5.33 -0.18 14.25
CA VAL A 230 6.75 -0.38 14.57
C VAL A 230 7.58 0.01 13.35
N ILE A 231 8.46 0.97 13.53
CA ILE A 231 9.28 1.54 12.46
C ILE A 231 10.77 1.45 12.75
N SER A 232 11.57 1.59 11.70
CA SER A 232 13.03 1.71 11.82
C SER A 232 13.44 3.18 11.77
N ARG A 233 14.11 3.68 12.82
CA ARG A 233 14.70 5.04 12.87
C ARG A 233 15.71 5.26 11.74
N PRO A 234 16.65 4.33 11.43
CA PRO A 234 17.50 4.45 10.25
C PRO A 234 16.73 4.54 8.94
N ALA A 235 15.66 3.75 8.76
CA ALA A 235 14.86 3.80 7.54
C ALA A 235 14.13 5.14 7.41
N LEU A 236 13.57 5.66 8.50
CA LEU A 236 12.93 6.99 8.53
C LEU A 236 13.93 8.09 8.15
N ARG A 237 15.14 8.09 8.72
CA ARG A 237 16.19 9.06 8.36
C ARG A 237 16.57 8.99 6.88
N GLN A 238 16.79 7.78 6.36
CA GLN A 238 17.12 7.58 4.95
C GLN A 238 15.99 8.04 4.02
N ASP A 239 14.75 7.71 4.35
CA ASP A 239 13.61 8.02 3.49
C ASP A 239 13.21 9.52 3.60
N ARG A 240 13.51 10.20 4.72
CA ARG A 240 13.49 11.67 4.82
C ARG A 240 14.40 12.32 3.78
N GLU A 241 15.65 11.87 3.66
CA GLU A 241 16.60 12.37 2.65
C GLU A 241 16.11 12.12 1.23
N ARG A 242 15.46 10.99 0.97
CA ARG A 242 14.88 10.68 -0.35
C ARG A 242 13.75 11.62 -0.73
N VAL A 243 12.88 11.98 0.22
CA VAL A 243 11.83 12.99 -0.01
C VAL A 243 12.46 14.34 -0.33
N LEU A 244 13.43 14.79 0.46
CA LEU A 244 14.12 16.07 0.21
C LEU A 244 14.83 16.08 -1.15
N ALA A 245 15.52 15.01 -1.51
CA ALA A 245 16.17 14.87 -2.81
C ALA A 245 15.17 14.88 -3.98
N ALA A 246 14.02 14.22 -3.82
CA ALA A 246 12.96 14.21 -4.83
C ALA A 246 12.30 15.59 -4.99
N LEU A 247 12.07 16.32 -3.89
CA LEU A 247 11.59 17.70 -3.94
C LEU A 247 12.62 18.62 -4.63
N ALA A 248 13.90 18.50 -4.28
CA ALA A 248 14.97 19.30 -4.88
C ALA A 248 15.12 19.04 -6.39
N ASP A 249 15.10 17.78 -6.81
CA ASP A 249 15.15 17.41 -8.22
C ASP A 249 13.93 17.94 -8.98
N PHE A 250 12.74 17.84 -8.39
CA PHE A 250 11.53 18.38 -9.00
C PHE A 250 11.60 19.90 -9.16
N HIS A 251 11.94 20.65 -8.12
CA HIS A 251 12.01 22.12 -8.19
C HIS A 251 13.09 22.59 -9.16
N ARG A 252 14.20 21.87 -9.28
CA ARG A 252 15.23 22.15 -10.30
C ARG A 252 14.71 21.94 -11.72
N ARG A 253 13.94 20.86 -11.96
CA ARG A 253 13.38 20.55 -13.27
C ARG A 253 12.21 21.44 -13.65
N PHE A 254 11.43 21.90 -12.66
CA PHE A 254 10.25 22.73 -12.87
C PHE A 254 10.28 23.96 -11.94
N PRO A 255 11.15 24.96 -12.21
CA PRO A 255 11.39 26.10 -11.30
C PRO A 255 10.14 26.94 -11.01
N HIS A 256 9.18 26.94 -11.93
CA HIS A 256 7.94 27.69 -11.83
C HIS A 256 6.87 26.96 -11.01
N ARG A 257 7.02 25.66 -10.72
CA ARG A 257 6.04 24.94 -9.89
C ARG A 257 6.22 25.27 -8.42
N ARG A 258 5.13 25.64 -7.76
CA ARG A 258 5.15 26.02 -6.33
C ARG A 258 5.34 24.84 -5.39
N ALA A 259 4.80 23.68 -5.74
CA ALA A 259 4.84 22.49 -4.92
C ALA A 259 4.78 21.21 -5.78
N VAL A 260 5.18 20.09 -5.18
CA VAL A 260 5.07 18.74 -5.73
C VAL A 260 3.78 18.09 -5.22
N PRO A 261 2.86 17.66 -6.09
CA PRO A 261 1.67 16.95 -5.65
C PRO A 261 2.01 15.70 -4.84
N ARG A 262 1.34 15.51 -3.69
CA ARG A 262 1.58 14.38 -2.77
C ARG A 262 1.53 13.03 -3.48
N GLU A 263 0.49 12.81 -4.29
CA GLU A 263 0.28 11.55 -4.99
C GLU A 263 1.39 11.23 -6.00
N ARG A 264 1.88 12.26 -6.70
CA ARG A 264 3.02 12.13 -7.61
C ARG A 264 4.27 11.71 -6.84
N LEU A 265 4.55 12.34 -5.71
CA LEU A 265 5.71 12.03 -4.89
C LEU A 265 5.63 10.60 -4.33
N LYS A 266 4.47 10.22 -3.78
CA LYS A 266 4.21 8.87 -3.25
C LYS A 266 4.34 7.79 -4.33
N THR A 267 3.76 8.01 -5.51
CA THR A 267 3.85 7.06 -6.64
C THR A 267 5.30 6.92 -7.13
N THR A 268 6.04 8.02 -7.22
CA THR A 268 7.45 8.02 -7.62
C THR A 268 8.31 7.24 -6.62
N LEU A 269 8.00 7.35 -5.32
CA LEU A 269 8.73 6.67 -4.25
C LEU A 269 8.29 5.21 -4.04
N GLY A 270 7.08 4.85 -4.50
CA GLY A 270 6.51 3.50 -4.38
C GLY A 270 6.14 3.10 -2.94
N TRP A 271 5.72 4.06 -2.12
CA TRP A 271 5.45 3.85 -0.68
C TRP A 271 3.95 3.68 -0.39
N THR A 272 3.64 3.07 0.77
CA THR A 272 2.27 3.09 1.30
C THR A 272 1.90 4.48 1.81
N GLU A 273 0.60 4.74 1.92
CA GLU A 273 0.11 6.00 2.49
C GLU A 273 0.61 6.19 3.93
N SER A 274 0.58 5.13 4.75
CA SER A 274 1.05 5.18 6.16
C SER A 274 2.51 5.61 6.27
N TRP A 275 3.40 5.00 5.48
CA TRP A 275 4.82 5.36 5.51
C TRP A 275 5.07 6.76 4.95
N PHE A 276 4.40 7.12 3.85
CA PHE A 276 4.53 8.44 3.25
C PHE A 276 4.07 9.55 4.20
N ALA A 277 2.89 9.39 4.82
CA ALA A 277 2.34 10.33 5.78
C ALA A 277 3.27 10.52 6.99
N LEU A 278 3.82 9.42 7.53
CA LEU A 278 4.77 9.47 8.64
C LEU A 278 6.05 10.25 8.28
N VAL A 279 6.65 9.97 7.12
CA VAL A 279 7.89 10.65 6.67
C VAL A 279 7.61 12.14 6.45
N VAL A 280 6.50 12.49 5.80
CA VAL A 280 6.09 13.88 5.54
C VAL A 280 5.82 14.62 6.84
N ALA A 281 5.05 14.03 7.76
CA ALA A 281 4.77 14.63 9.07
C ALA A 281 6.07 14.88 9.86
N SER A 282 7.03 13.95 9.82
CA SER A 282 8.34 14.14 10.46
C SER A 282 9.15 15.28 9.83
N LEU A 283 9.07 15.49 8.52
CA LEU A 283 9.76 16.59 7.83
C LEU A 283 9.07 17.94 8.08
N ALA A 284 7.73 17.95 8.09
CA ALA A 284 6.94 19.15 8.35
C ALA A 284 7.13 19.64 9.79
N ALA A 285 7.16 18.72 10.77
CA ALA A 285 7.43 19.04 12.17
C ALA A 285 8.80 19.74 12.37
N ASP A 286 9.80 19.36 11.58
CA ASP A 286 11.14 19.96 11.62
C ASP A 286 11.26 21.23 10.74
N GLY A 287 10.17 21.65 10.08
CA GLY A 287 10.14 22.83 9.21
C GLY A 287 10.98 22.72 7.94
N VAL A 288 11.47 21.52 7.58
CA VAL A 288 12.33 21.31 6.40
C VAL A 288 11.54 21.13 5.10
N ILE A 289 10.21 21.04 5.19
CA ILE A 289 9.27 21.12 4.07
C ILE A 289 8.08 22.01 4.46
N ARG A 290 7.36 22.52 3.45
CA ARG A 290 6.07 23.20 3.62
C ARG A 290 4.97 22.37 2.98
N GLU A 291 3.86 22.23 3.68
CA GLU A 291 2.62 21.68 3.13
C GLU A 291 1.77 22.84 2.61
N THR A 292 1.30 22.72 1.36
CA THR A 292 0.38 23.66 0.71
C THR A 292 -0.80 22.88 0.17
N GLU A 293 -1.88 23.58 -0.22
CA GLU A 293 -3.02 22.94 -0.89
C GLU A 293 -2.61 22.18 -2.17
N GLN A 294 -1.53 22.62 -2.82
CA GLN A 294 -1.03 22.04 -4.07
C GLN A 294 -0.05 20.88 -3.86
N GLY A 295 0.43 20.67 -2.62
CA GLY A 295 1.32 19.56 -2.28
C GLY A 295 2.45 19.95 -1.32
N LEU A 296 3.66 19.48 -1.61
CA LEU A 296 4.83 19.63 -0.75
C LEU A 296 5.92 20.47 -1.44
N ALA A 297 6.53 21.39 -0.69
CA ALA A 297 7.59 22.25 -1.22
C ALA A 297 8.77 22.35 -0.24
N LEU A 298 9.96 22.72 -0.75
CA LEU A 298 11.07 23.12 0.10
C LEU A 298 10.79 24.53 0.66
N PRO A 299 11.18 24.85 1.90
CA PRO A 299 10.98 26.17 2.50
C PRO A 299 11.58 27.29 1.66
N GLU A 300 12.78 27.06 1.13
CA GLU A 300 13.55 28.02 0.33
C GLU A 300 13.05 28.15 -1.12
N HIS A 301 12.24 27.20 -1.60
CA HIS A 301 11.75 27.23 -2.97
C HIS A 301 10.63 28.26 -3.11
N ASN A 302 10.98 29.42 -3.67
CA ASN A 302 10.03 30.43 -4.10
C ASN A 302 9.97 30.45 -5.62
N ALA A 303 8.92 29.85 -6.16
CA ALA A 303 8.64 29.89 -7.58
C ALA A 303 8.41 31.36 -7.97
N THR A 304 9.42 31.97 -8.59
CA THR A 304 9.38 33.34 -9.11
C THR A 304 9.74 33.30 -10.58
N LEU A 305 8.96 33.99 -11.41
CA LEU A 305 9.26 34.16 -12.82
C LEU A 305 10.49 35.07 -12.96
N ARG A 306 11.51 34.63 -13.71
CA ARG A 306 12.62 35.52 -14.10
C ARG A 306 12.08 36.61 -15.01
N ARG A 307 12.81 37.71 -15.20
CA ARG A 307 12.36 38.82 -16.06
C ARG A 307 11.97 38.36 -17.47
N GLY A 308 12.78 37.53 -18.13
CA GLY A 308 12.45 36.99 -19.46
C GLY A 308 11.22 36.07 -19.47
N ASP A 309 10.98 35.36 -18.36
CA ASP A 309 9.80 34.50 -18.22
C ASP A 309 8.52 35.31 -18.03
N ARG A 310 8.61 36.51 -17.43
CA ARG A 310 7.44 37.40 -17.27
C ARG A 310 6.93 37.89 -18.61
N ASP A 311 7.83 38.26 -19.53
CA ASP A 311 7.43 38.70 -20.87
C ASP A 311 6.80 37.54 -21.64
N LEU A 312 7.36 36.33 -21.52
CA LEU A 312 6.77 35.14 -22.12
C LEU A 312 5.41 34.80 -21.51
N VAL A 313 5.24 34.87 -20.19
CA VAL A 313 3.94 34.66 -19.53
C VAL A 313 2.92 35.72 -19.94
N ALA A 314 3.33 36.98 -20.08
CA ALA A 314 2.46 38.06 -20.54
C ALA A 314 2.03 37.85 -22.00
N ASN A 315 2.96 37.49 -22.89
CA ASN A 315 2.65 37.14 -24.28
C ASN A 315 1.76 35.89 -24.37
N LEU A 316 1.99 34.92 -23.49
CA LEU A 316 1.22 33.69 -23.41
C LEU A 316 -0.21 33.96 -22.95
N GLU A 317 -0.40 34.72 -21.87
CA GLU A 317 -1.73 35.14 -21.41
C GLU A 317 -2.44 36.01 -22.46
N GLY A 318 -1.69 36.95 -23.06
CA GLY A 318 -2.14 37.79 -24.17
C GLY A 318 -2.63 36.98 -25.37
N PHE A 319 -2.00 35.83 -25.67
CA PHE A 319 -2.47 34.93 -26.71
C PHE A 319 -3.90 34.43 -26.46
N TRP A 320 -4.26 34.01 -25.24
CA TRP A 320 -5.63 33.58 -24.96
C TRP A 320 -6.63 34.74 -24.90
N LEU A 321 -6.18 35.94 -24.56
CA LEU A 321 -7.00 37.15 -24.48
C LEU A 321 -7.18 37.88 -25.82
N ALA A 322 -6.31 37.63 -26.80
CA ALA A 322 -6.30 38.34 -28.08
C ALA A 322 -7.56 38.11 -28.93
N GLU A 323 -8.26 36.99 -28.73
CA GLU A 323 -9.50 36.69 -29.42
C GLU A 323 -10.62 36.34 -28.42
N PRO A 324 -11.85 36.84 -28.64
CA PRO A 324 -13.01 36.43 -27.86
C PRO A 324 -13.21 34.92 -27.95
N PHE A 325 -13.52 34.29 -26.82
CA PHE A 325 -13.87 32.87 -26.76
C PHE A 325 -12.79 31.89 -27.23
N ARG A 326 -11.54 32.34 -27.31
CA ARG A 326 -10.43 31.50 -27.75
C ARG A 326 -10.24 30.28 -26.84
N ILE A 327 -10.31 29.12 -27.45
CA ILE A 327 -9.97 27.82 -26.87
C ILE A 327 -8.83 27.26 -27.72
N ALA A 328 -7.70 26.98 -27.08
CA ALA A 328 -6.50 26.55 -27.78
C ALA A 328 -5.79 25.42 -27.02
N SER A 329 -5.09 24.58 -27.78
CA SER A 329 -4.16 23.61 -27.22
C SER A 329 -2.77 24.22 -27.02
N VAL A 330 -1.98 23.64 -26.11
CA VAL A 330 -0.59 24.10 -25.86
C VAL A 330 0.24 24.03 -27.14
N LYS A 331 0.01 23.03 -27.99
CA LYS A 331 0.65 22.88 -29.30
C LYS A 331 0.33 24.02 -30.26
N GLU A 332 -0.93 24.43 -30.35
CA GLU A 332 -1.36 25.57 -31.19
C GLU A 332 -0.77 26.88 -30.68
N THR A 333 -0.80 27.09 -29.35
CA THR A 333 -0.19 28.26 -28.70
C THR A 333 1.33 28.31 -28.93
N ALA A 334 2.01 27.16 -28.87
CA ALA A 334 3.44 27.05 -29.13
C ALA A 334 3.82 27.44 -30.55
N ALA A 335 3.07 26.95 -31.54
CA ALA A 335 3.27 27.32 -32.92
C ALA A 335 3.07 28.83 -33.15
N ALA A 336 2.06 29.42 -32.52
CA ALA A 336 1.76 30.85 -32.68
C ALA A 336 2.80 31.78 -32.02
N LEU A 337 3.37 31.37 -30.88
CA LEU A 337 4.37 32.15 -30.15
C LEU A 337 5.81 31.84 -30.58
N GLY A 338 6.02 30.94 -31.54
CA GLY A 338 7.35 30.52 -32.00
C GLY A 338 8.15 29.80 -30.91
N GLN A 339 7.48 29.09 -30.01
CA GLN A 339 8.08 28.40 -28.87
C GLN A 339 8.00 26.88 -29.02
N LYS A 340 8.85 26.16 -28.28
CA LYS A 340 8.72 24.70 -28.14
C LYS A 340 7.58 24.38 -27.18
N GLU A 341 6.75 23.40 -27.53
CA GLU A 341 5.61 22.96 -26.70
C GLU A 341 6.06 22.57 -25.28
N GLU A 342 7.15 21.82 -25.16
CA GLU A 342 7.77 21.39 -23.90
C GLU A 342 8.08 22.56 -22.96
N HIS A 343 8.54 23.68 -23.51
CA HIS A 343 8.89 24.87 -22.75
C HIS A 343 7.64 25.63 -22.26
N LEU A 344 6.59 25.66 -23.08
CA LEU A 344 5.34 26.36 -22.74
C LEU A 344 4.50 25.65 -21.68
N TRP A 345 4.62 24.33 -21.56
CA TRP A 345 3.89 23.57 -20.55
C TRP A 345 4.09 24.12 -19.13
N GLU A 346 5.30 24.57 -18.79
CA GLU A 346 5.58 25.15 -17.47
C GLU A 346 4.81 26.45 -17.22
N PHE A 347 4.72 27.33 -18.22
CA PHE A 347 4.02 28.61 -18.13
C PHE A 347 2.50 28.47 -18.20
N VAL A 348 1.99 27.52 -18.99
CA VAL A 348 0.56 27.17 -18.99
C VAL A 348 0.15 26.66 -17.62
N HIS A 349 0.98 25.83 -16.99
CA HIS A 349 0.75 25.36 -15.64
C HIS A 349 0.87 26.46 -14.59
N TRP A 350 1.82 27.38 -14.74
CA TRP A 350 1.91 28.59 -13.93
C TRP A 350 0.60 29.39 -13.98
N LEU A 351 0.11 29.71 -15.19
CA LEU A 351 -1.14 30.45 -15.35
C LEU A 351 -2.36 29.69 -14.82
N LYS A 352 -2.34 28.35 -14.86
CA LYS A 352 -3.34 27.52 -14.18
C LYS A 352 -3.28 27.67 -12.67
N GLU A 353 -2.08 27.63 -12.08
CA GLU A 353 -1.86 27.80 -10.64
C GLU A 353 -2.25 29.21 -10.15
N GLU A 354 -2.07 30.23 -10.99
CA GLU A 354 -2.56 31.59 -10.77
C GLU A 354 -4.08 31.75 -10.98
N GLY A 355 -4.79 30.68 -11.37
CA GLY A 355 -6.23 30.70 -11.63
C GLY A 355 -6.65 31.36 -12.95
N LYS A 356 -5.69 31.80 -13.77
CA LYS A 356 -5.91 32.52 -15.04
C LYS A 356 -6.24 31.60 -16.21
N LEU A 357 -5.65 30.41 -16.27
CA LEU A 357 -5.99 29.40 -17.28
C LEU A 357 -6.75 28.22 -16.67
N VAL A 358 -7.77 27.77 -17.39
CA VAL A 358 -8.62 26.64 -17.03
C VAL A 358 -8.47 25.55 -18.08
N ARG A 359 -8.20 24.32 -17.63
CA ARG A 359 -8.15 23.14 -18.50
C ARG A 359 -9.57 22.65 -18.72
N ILE A 360 -10.07 22.70 -19.95
CA ILE A 360 -11.40 22.19 -20.28
C ILE A 360 -11.38 20.72 -20.72
N SER A 361 -10.26 20.25 -21.26
CA SER A 361 -10.05 18.84 -21.58
C SER A 361 -8.57 18.47 -21.58
N GLU A 362 -8.23 17.25 -21.99
CA GLU A 362 -6.83 16.84 -22.00
C GLU A 362 -5.93 17.76 -22.84
N GLN A 363 -6.48 18.29 -23.95
CA GLN A 363 -5.73 19.06 -24.93
C GLN A 363 -6.01 20.56 -24.86
N TYR A 364 -7.20 20.97 -24.43
CA TYR A 364 -7.67 22.35 -24.59
C TYR A 364 -7.72 23.14 -23.29
N TRP A 365 -7.39 24.42 -23.43
CA TRP A 365 -7.31 25.41 -22.37
C TRP A 365 -8.04 26.68 -22.78
N VAL A 366 -8.61 27.36 -21.79
CA VAL A 366 -9.32 28.63 -21.94
C VAL A 366 -8.88 29.59 -20.83
N HIS A 367 -8.90 30.89 -21.11
CA HIS A 367 -8.69 31.89 -20.06
C HIS A 367 -9.91 32.01 -19.15
N ARG A 368 -9.68 32.21 -17.85
CA ARG A 368 -10.73 32.34 -16.82
C ARG A 368 -11.74 33.41 -17.18
N GLN A 369 -11.27 34.61 -17.52
CA GLN A 369 -12.15 35.73 -17.91
C GLN A 369 -13.05 35.36 -19.11
N THR A 370 -12.49 34.63 -20.08
CA THR A 370 -13.24 34.16 -21.25
C THR A 370 -14.29 33.14 -20.84
N LEU A 371 -13.94 32.19 -19.97
CA LEU A 371 -14.84 31.17 -19.45
C LEU A 371 -15.97 31.78 -18.61
N ASP A 372 -15.68 32.78 -17.78
CA ASP A 372 -16.68 33.50 -16.99
C ASP A 372 -17.65 34.26 -17.91
N THR A 373 -17.14 34.88 -18.97
CA THR A 373 -18.00 35.50 -20.01
C THR A 373 -18.87 34.49 -20.73
N MET A 374 -18.33 33.28 -21.02
CA MET A 374 -19.13 32.19 -21.59
C MET A 374 -20.25 31.76 -20.65
N ARG A 375 -19.97 31.65 -19.34
CA ARG A 375 -20.97 31.33 -18.32
C ARG A 375 -22.11 32.34 -18.32
N THR A 376 -21.82 33.64 -18.24
CA THR A 376 -22.85 34.69 -18.23
C THR A 376 -23.72 34.68 -19.49
N ARG A 377 -23.13 34.41 -20.66
CA ARG A 377 -23.90 34.25 -21.92
C ARG A 377 -24.80 33.02 -21.89
N LEU A 378 -24.31 31.93 -21.31
CA LEU A 378 -25.06 30.69 -21.15
C LEU A 378 -26.26 30.89 -20.20
N GLU A 379 -26.06 31.59 -19.08
CA GLU A 379 -27.14 31.98 -18.15
C GLU A 379 -28.18 32.84 -18.87
N THR A 380 -27.74 33.82 -19.67
CA THR A 380 -28.64 34.68 -20.44
C THR A 380 -29.44 33.88 -21.47
N PHE A 381 -28.80 32.92 -22.15
CA PHE A 381 -29.46 32.06 -23.13
C PHE A 381 -30.57 31.20 -22.49
N PHE A 382 -30.29 30.55 -21.37
CA PHE A 382 -31.27 29.67 -20.72
C PHE A 382 -32.43 30.41 -20.03
N ARG A 383 -32.38 31.75 -19.92
CA ARG A 383 -33.54 32.55 -19.50
C ARG A 383 -34.64 32.61 -20.55
N THR A 384 -34.29 32.45 -21.84
CA THR A 384 -35.24 32.56 -22.95
C THR A 384 -35.44 31.25 -23.69
N GLU A 385 -34.39 30.43 -23.77
CA GLU A 385 -34.40 29.17 -24.53
C GLU A 385 -34.28 27.97 -23.59
N PRO A 386 -35.15 26.94 -23.71
CA PRO A 386 -35.19 25.82 -22.77
C PRO A 386 -34.07 24.79 -22.97
N SER A 387 -33.43 24.79 -24.15
CA SER A 387 -32.40 23.82 -24.48
C SER A 387 -31.36 24.40 -25.43
N LEU A 388 -30.11 23.95 -25.31
CA LEU A 388 -28.98 24.33 -26.14
C LEU A 388 -28.49 23.15 -26.98
N SER A 389 -28.53 23.28 -28.30
CA SER A 389 -27.91 22.35 -29.23
C SER A 389 -26.42 22.65 -29.45
N VAL A 390 -25.70 21.66 -29.99
CA VAL A 390 -24.29 21.84 -30.38
C VAL A 390 -24.12 22.89 -31.48
N ALA A 391 -25.13 23.09 -32.34
CA ALA A 391 -25.09 24.10 -33.39
C ALA A 391 -25.21 25.52 -32.82
N GLU A 392 -26.15 25.73 -31.89
CA GLU A 392 -26.35 27.03 -31.23
C GLU A 392 -25.14 27.43 -30.40
N LEU A 393 -24.53 26.49 -29.66
CA LEU A 393 -23.29 26.75 -28.93
C LEU A 393 -22.18 27.27 -29.85
N LYS A 394 -22.00 26.63 -31.02
CA LYS A 394 -20.99 27.06 -31.99
C LYS A 394 -21.28 28.46 -32.50
N SER A 395 -22.53 28.76 -32.83
CA SER A 395 -22.94 30.09 -33.29
C SER A 395 -22.76 31.15 -32.19
N MET A 396 -23.04 30.80 -30.92
CA MET A 396 -22.96 31.70 -29.77
C MET A 396 -21.53 32.14 -29.44
N PHE A 397 -20.57 31.22 -29.55
CA PHE A 397 -19.17 31.46 -29.17
C PHE A 397 -18.20 31.51 -30.36
N GLY A 398 -18.66 31.30 -31.59
CA GLY A 398 -17.80 31.27 -32.78
C GLY A 398 -16.80 30.12 -32.79
N ILE A 399 -17.10 29.01 -32.11
CA ILE A 399 -16.17 27.89 -31.92
C ILE A 399 -16.42 26.73 -32.88
N THR A 400 -15.37 25.93 -33.12
CA THR A 400 -15.45 24.77 -34.01
C THR A 400 -16.00 23.53 -33.29
N ARG A 401 -16.35 22.48 -34.04
CA ARG A 401 -16.71 21.17 -33.44
C ARG A 401 -15.59 20.58 -32.59
N LYS A 402 -14.34 20.81 -32.98
CA LYS A 402 -13.12 20.30 -32.33
C LYS A 402 -13.01 20.79 -30.88
N THR A 403 -13.42 22.03 -30.62
CA THR A 403 -13.36 22.68 -29.29
C THR A 403 -14.71 22.74 -28.59
N GLY A 404 -15.82 22.76 -29.33
CA GLY A 404 -17.17 22.86 -28.77
C GLY A 404 -17.62 21.62 -27.99
N ILE A 405 -17.28 20.40 -28.42
CA ILE A 405 -17.62 19.19 -27.66
C ILE A 405 -16.88 19.16 -26.31
N PRO A 406 -15.53 19.33 -26.26
CA PRO A 406 -14.81 19.45 -25.00
C PRO A 406 -15.35 20.54 -24.06
N LEU A 407 -15.75 21.69 -24.61
CA LEU A 407 -16.32 22.77 -23.82
C LEU A 407 -17.66 22.37 -23.19
N LEU A 408 -18.52 21.70 -23.94
CA LEU A 408 -19.79 21.19 -23.43
C LEU A 408 -19.60 20.13 -22.35
N GLU A 409 -18.65 19.22 -22.53
CA GLU A 409 -18.30 18.23 -21.50
C GLU A 409 -17.78 18.90 -20.23
N TYR A 410 -17.01 19.98 -20.38
CA TYR A 410 -16.57 20.79 -19.26
C TYR A 410 -17.74 21.52 -18.56
N PHE A 411 -18.70 22.09 -19.31
CA PHE A 411 -19.90 22.70 -18.73
C PHE A 411 -20.75 21.66 -17.99
N ASP A 412 -20.88 20.45 -18.54
CA ASP A 412 -21.57 19.34 -17.89
C ASP A 412 -20.85 18.93 -16.59
N PHE A 413 -19.51 18.87 -16.60
CA PHE A 413 -18.68 18.58 -15.43
C PHE A 413 -18.80 19.65 -14.34
N CYS A 414 -18.89 20.93 -14.72
CA CYS A 414 -19.14 22.03 -13.79
C CYS A 414 -20.60 22.16 -13.35
N HIS A 415 -21.48 21.25 -13.80
CA HIS A 415 -22.92 21.30 -13.57
C HIS A 415 -23.59 22.58 -14.10
N TRP A 416 -22.97 23.23 -15.09
CA TRP A 416 -23.57 24.37 -15.77
C TRP A 416 -24.62 23.90 -16.78
N THR A 417 -24.39 22.76 -17.42
CA THR A 417 -25.37 22.14 -18.31
C THR A 417 -25.65 20.71 -17.89
N ARG A 418 -26.79 20.18 -18.34
CA ARG A 418 -27.13 18.77 -18.24
C ARG A 418 -27.41 18.22 -19.63
N ARG A 419 -26.77 17.12 -20.00
CA ARG A 419 -26.94 16.51 -21.31
C ARG A 419 -28.24 15.70 -21.39
N GLU A 420 -29.08 16.03 -22.36
CA GLU A 420 -30.33 15.33 -22.66
C GLU A 420 -30.35 14.94 -24.14
N GLY A 421 -29.91 13.72 -24.44
CA GLY A 421 -29.76 13.24 -25.82
C GLY A 421 -28.80 14.11 -26.64
N ASN A 422 -29.35 14.85 -27.60
CA ASN A 422 -28.61 15.73 -28.53
C ASN A 422 -28.56 17.21 -28.11
N THR A 423 -29.30 17.59 -27.07
CA THR A 423 -29.34 18.95 -26.53
C THR A 423 -28.85 18.96 -25.08
N ARG A 424 -28.75 20.16 -24.51
CA ARG A 424 -28.42 20.39 -23.12
C ARG A 424 -29.43 21.33 -22.48
N THR A 425 -29.82 21.04 -21.25
CA THR A 425 -30.67 21.89 -20.42
C THR A 425 -29.80 22.62 -19.39
N ALA A 426 -30.36 23.66 -18.75
CA ALA A 426 -29.68 24.37 -17.68
C ALA A 426 -29.36 23.42 -16.52
N GLY A 427 -28.11 23.43 -16.07
CA GLY A 427 -27.66 22.67 -14.91
C GLY A 427 -27.83 23.45 -13.61
N GLU A 428 -27.81 22.73 -12.50
CA GLU A 428 -28.08 23.27 -11.15
C GLU A 428 -27.17 24.46 -10.80
N ALA A 429 -25.91 24.44 -11.23
CA ALA A 429 -24.96 25.52 -10.92
C ALA A 429 -25.17 26.81 -11.77
N LEU A 430 -26.08 26.82 -12.75
CA LEU A 430 -26.54 28.07 -13.40
C LEU A 430 -27.84 28.60 -12.78
N SER A 431 -28.60 27.75 -12.08
CA SER A 431 -29.94 28.06 -11.57
C SER A 431 -29.92 28.72 -10.19
N ASP A 432 -28.80 28.67 -9.45
CA ASP A 432 -28.66 29.17 -8.07
C ASP A 432 -28.53 30.72 -7.95
N HIS A 433 -29.08 31.48 -8.90
CA HIS A 433 -29.07 32.95 -8.89
C HIS A 433 -30.47 33.58 -9.08
N GLU A 434 -31.51 32.95 -8.53
CA GLU A 434 -32.77 33.63 -8.18
C GLU A 434 -32.77 34.15 -6.74
#